data_AF-A0A943KHG5-F1
#
_entry.id   AF-A0A943KHG5-F1
#
_cell.length_a   1.000
_cell.length_b   1.000
_cell.length_c   1.000
_cell.angle_alpha   90.00
_cell.angle_beta   90.00
_cell.angle_gamma   90.00
#
_symmetry.space_group_name_H-M   'P 1'
#
loop_
_entity.id
_entity.type
_entity.pdbx_description
1 polymer ?
#
loop_
_entity_poly.entity_id
_entity_poly.type
_entity_poly.pdbx_seq_one_letter_code
_entity_poly.pdbx_strand_id
1 'polypeptide(L)'
;MKYLKSFNTLRKIVGIKSLLSFFGRASKKAIYLNQGRQGLDPSQIKAADILFKDIAIKYRDAPKSTEPINKTLFLFWWDGFDSAPEIVKLCVKSVIKNYPDYNIILLDKTNLKEYLPEDDIVFQAYIKGKTIIQNFTDYLRFYLMYSYGGYWIDSTLFFLKRFPLDEVIGDEDFGSIGFSTLSRCFYVDGIATKWCDFFYGARKHAPICKAFLECFQRYYSKYDFPFDYFMMDCILFVFMKYFVENGVLDKIKTYPGSAIYVFQGVGINAEVDERKIYECEIMPQKLDRKIKLSKVKKGRLLDYLLSTVR
;
A
#
# COMPACT_ATOMS: atom_id res chain seq x y z
N MET A 1 -29.34 -6.85 16.53
CA MET A 1 -29.79 -7.97 15.67
C MET A 1 -29.14 -8.02 14.28
N LYS A 2 -29.07 -6.91 13.50
CA LYS A 2 -28.43 -6.89 12.15
C LYS A 2 -26.94 -7.27 12.16
N TYR A 3 -26.19 -6.79 13.16
CA TYR A 3 -24.78 -7.13 13.38
C TYR A 3 -24.53 -8.63 13.58
N LEU A 4 -25.27 -9.31 14.47
CA LEU A 4 -25.12 -10.76 14.70
C LEU A 4 -25.47 -11.60 13.46
N LYS A 5 -26.47 -11.17 12.67
CA LYS A 5 -26.84 -11.86 11.42
C LYS A 5 -25.75 -11.70 10.37
N SER A 6 -25.23 -10.48 10.18
CA SER A 6 -24.12 -10.20 9.27
C SER A 6 -22.83 -10.92 9.68
N PHE A 7 -22.53 -10.94 10.98
CA PHE A 7 -21.40 -11.69 11.55
C PHE A 7 -21.52 -13.19 11.33
N ASN A 8 -22.69 -13.80 11.57
CA ASN A 8 -22.88 -15.23 11.36
C ASN A 8 -22.81 -15.63 9.87
N THR A 9 -23.34 -14.79 8.97
CA THR A 9 -23.20 -15.00 7.53
C THR A 9 -21.75 -14.86 7.09
N LEU A 10 -21.04 -13.82 7.54
CA LEU A 10 -19.63 -13.64 7.20
C LEU A 10 -18.78 -14.76 7.81
N ARG A 11 -19.03 -15.19 9.05
CA ARG A 11 -18.36 -16.33 9.70
C ARG A 11 -18.48 -17.61 8.88
N LYS A 12 -19.64 -17.86 8.26
CA LYS A 12 -19.83 -19.01 7.37
C LYS A 12 -19.00 -18.91 6.08
N ILE A 13 -18.76 -17.69 5.60
CA ILE A 13 -18.00 -17.42 4.38
C ILE A 13 -16.48 -17.45 4.65
N VAL A 14 -16.03 -16.73 5.67
CA VAL A 14 -14.60 -16.44 5.92
C VAL A 14 -13.96 -17.36 6.96
N GLY A 15 -14.75 -18.15 7.68
CA GLY A 15 -14.29 -18.99 8.77
C GLY A 15 -13.91 -18.22 10.03
N ILE A 16 -13.85 -18.91 11.17
CA ILE A 16 -13.60 -18.25 12.47
C ILE A 16 -12.17 -17.69 12.59
N LYS A 17 -11.20 -18.30 11.90
CA LYS A 17 -9.78 -17.88 11.95
C LYS A 17 -9.55 -16.51 11.32
N SER A 18 -10.16 -16.21 10.17
CA SER A 18 -10.08 -14.90 9.52
C SER A 18 -10.71 -13.81 10.39
N LEU A 19 -11.85 -14.08 11.03
CA LEU A 19 -12.43 -13.14 12.00
C LEU A 19 -11.54 -12.92 13.23
N LEU A 20 -10.89 -13.98 13.73
CA LEU A 20 -9.95 -13.89 14.85
C LEU A 20 -8.66 -13.14 14.48
N SER A 21 -8.26 -13.07 13.20
CA SER A 21 -7.12 -12.23 12.77
C SER A 21 -7.38 -10.75 13.05
N PHE A 22 -8.65 -10.32 12.89
CA PHE A 22 -9.11 -8.97 13.18
C PHE A 22 -9.24 -8.69 14.69
N PHE A 23 -9.86 -9.61 15.45
CA PHE A 23 -10.07 -9.42 16.90
C PHE A 23 -8.85 -9.78 17.76
N GLY A 24 -7.90 -10.54 17.22
CA GLY A 24 -6.73 -11.03 17.94
C GLY A 24 -5.54 -10.08 17.83
N ARG A 25 -5.02 -9.61 18.98
CA ARG A 25 -3.69 -8.96 19.08
C ARG A 25 -2.54 -9.82 18.55
N ALA A 26 -2.78 -11.11 18.31
CA ALA A 26 -1.82 -12.08 17.81
C ALA A 26 -1.43 -11.89 16.33
N SER A 27 -2.30 -11.33 15.47
CA SER A 27 -1.97 -11.11 14.05
C SER A 27 -0.86 -10.06 13.86
N LYS A 28 -0.85 -9.00 14.67
CA LYS A 28 0.21 -7.97 14.66
C LYS A 28 1.58 -8.50 15.11
N LYS A 29 1.62 -9.52 15.98
CA LYS A 29 2.88 -10.06 16.53
C LYS A 29 3.39 -11.24 15.70
N ALA A 30 2.53 -12.16 15.29
CA ALA A 30 2.94 -13.40 14.61
C ALA A 30 3.52 -13.16 13.20
N ILE A 31 3.04 -12.14 12.48
CA ILE A 31 3.49 -11.84 11.11
C ILE A 31 4.84 -11.12 11.08
N TYR A 32 5.12 -10.28 12.09
CA TYR A 32 6.43 -9.65 12.25
C TYR A 32 7.48 -10.55 12.91
N LEU A 33 7.04 -11.54 13.71
CA LEU A 33 7.95 -12.42 14.47
C LEU A 33 8.45 -13.65 13.68
N ASN A 34 7.77 -14.05 12.59
CA ASN A 34 8.27 -15.12 11.71
C ASN A 34 9.23 -14.59 10.64
N GLN A 35 10.40 -14.12 11.07
CA GLN A 35 11.58 -13.88 10.21
C GLN A 35 11.33 -12.96 8.99
N GLY A 36 10.39 -12.02 9.08
CA GLY A 36 10.14 -11.03 8.01
C GLY A 36 9.33 -11.54 6.80
N ARG A 37 8.57 -12.63 6.95
CA ARG A 37 7.65 -13.14 5.91
C ARG A 37 6.20 -12.71 6.21
N GLN A 38 5.63 -11.85 5.36
CA GLN A 38 4.19 -11.63 5.31
C GLN A 38 3.59 -12.70 4.38
N GLY A 39 3.00 -13.74 4.98
CA GLY A 39 2.22 -14.74 4.25
C GLY A 39 0.74 -14.56 4.56
N LEU A 40 -0.09 -14.36 3.54
CA LEU A 40 -1.54 -14.46 3.72
C LEU A 40 -1.94 -15.92 3.96
N ASP A 41 -2.80 -16.16 4.94
CA ASP A 41 -3.38 -17.46 5.20
C ASP A 41 -4.34 -17.84 4.04
N PRO A 42 -4.28 -19.06 3.50
CA PRO A 42 -5.14 -19.49 2.40
C PRO A 42 -6.65 -19.27 2.63
N SER A 43 -7.11 -19.29 3.88
CA SER A 43 -8.50 -19.00 4.22
C SER A 43 -8.89 -17.53 4.00
N GLN A 44 -7.96 -16.59 4.17
CA GLN A 44 -8.17 -15.16 3.90
C GLN A 44 -8.34 -14.91 2.40
N ILE A 45 -7.51 -15.56 1.58
CA ILE A 45 -7.62 -15.52 0.12
C ILE A 45 -8.96 -16.12 -0.33
N LYS A 46 -9.32 -17.29 0.22
CA LYS A 46 -10.59 -17.95 -0.11
C LYS A 46 -11.80 -17.07 0.22
N ALA A 47 -11.75 -16.36 1.34
CA ALA A 47 -12.78 -15.39 1.71
C ALA A 47 -12.90 -14.28 0.65
N ALA A 48 -11.78 -13.67 0.27
CA ALA A 48 -11.76 -12.65 -0.77
C ALA A 48 -12.19 -13.19 -2.14
N ASP A 49 -11.84 -14.42 -2.49
CA ASP A 49 -12.24 -15.09 -3.72
C ASP A 49 -13.77 -15.26 -3.78
N ILE A 50 -14.37 -15.83 -2.73
CA ILE A 50 -15.84 -15.99 -2.63
C ILE A 50 -16.54 -14.65 -2.71
N LEU A 51 -15.98 -13.63 -2.06
CA LEU A 51 -16.55 -12.30 -2.07
C LEU A 51 -16.42 -11.69 -3.46
N PHE A 52 -15.21 -11.57 -4.03
CA PHE A 52 -14.85 -10.62 -5.09
C PHE A 52 -14.52 -11.23 -6.46
N LYS A 53 -14.59 -12.55 -6.63
CA LYS A 53 -14.32 -13.20 -7.92
C LYS A 53 -15.17 -12.66 -9.08
N ASP A 54 -16.44 -12.38 -8.84
CA ASP A 54 -17.36 -11.85 -9.86
C ASP A 54 -16.88 -10.48 -10.39
N ILE A 55 -16.46 -9.59 -9.48
CA ILE A 55 -15.86 -8.30 -9.85
C ILE A 55 -14.55 -8.52 -10.62
N ALA A 56 -13.68 -9.41 -10.14
CA ALA A 56 -12.41 -9.68 -10.82
C ALA A 56 -12.62 -10.20 -12.25
N ILE A 57 -13.60 -11.08 -12.47
CA ILE A 57 -13.96 -11.57 -13.81
C ILE A 57 -14.51 -10.45 -14.69
N LYS A 58 -15.37 -9.58 -14.14
CA LYS A 58 -15.95 -8.43 -14.87
C LYS A 58 -14.88 -7.49 -15.44
N TYR A 59 -13.76 -7.29 -14.74
CA TYR A 59 -12.68 -6.40 -15.16
C TYR A 59 -11.48 -7.12 -15.80
N ARG A 60 -11.59 -8.42 -16.10
CA ARG A 60 -10.49 -9.18 -16.73
C ARG A 60 -10.02 -8.53 -18.03
N ASP A 61 -10.94 -8.35 -18.96
CA ASP A 61 -10.64 -7.84 -20.30
C ASP A 61 -11.04 -6.36 -20.44
N ALA A 62 -11.01 -5.62 -19.33
CA ALA A 62 -11.36 -4.21 -19.33
C ALA A 62 -10.39 -3.41 -20.25
N PRO A 63 -10.92 -2.46 -21.05
CA PRO A 63 -10.08 -1.67 -21.94
C PRO A 63 -9.14 -0.78 -21.13
N LYS A 64 -7.95 -0.52 -21.70
CA LYS A 64 -7.00 0.39 -21.08
C LYS A 64 -7.56 1.82 -20.98
N SER A 65 -7.10 2.56 -19.99
CA SER A 65 -7.33 3.99 -19.88
C SER A 65 -6.66 4.74 -21.03
N THR A 66 -7.34 5.78 -21.52
CA THR A 66 -6.79 6.71 -22.52
C THR A 66 -6.17 7.96 -21.86
N GLU A 67 -6.19 8.04 -20.54
CA GLU A 67 -5.68 9.19 -19.79
C GLU A 67 -4.14 9.19 -19.77
N PRO A 68 -3.50 10.37 -19.86
CA PRO A 68 -2.06 10.46 -19.74
C PRO A 68 -1.59 10.14 -18.31
N ILE A 69 -0.29 9.88 -18.15
CA ILE A 69 0.33 9.81 -16.83
C ILE A 69 0.22 11.18 -16.15
N ASN A 70 -0.39 11.21 -14.96
CA ASN A 70 -0.48 12.42 -14.15
C ASN A 70 0.70 12.48 -13.16
N LYS A 71 1.46 13.59 -13.18
CA LYS A 71 2.57 13.84 -12.25
C LYS A 71 2.10 14.39 -10.90
N THR A 72 1.18 13.67 -10.25
CA THR A 72 0.70 13.99 -8.90
C THR A 72 1.15 12.92 -7.91
N LEU A 73 1.74 13.33 -6.80
CA LEU A 73 2.15 12.45 -5.69
C LEU A 73 1.24 12.71 -4.48
N PHE A 74 0.46 11.70 -4.10
CA PHE A 74 -0.33 11.72 -2.89
C PHE A 74 0.44 11.07 -1.74
N LEU A 75 0.62 11.81 -0.65
CA LEU A 75 1.11 11.31 0.62
C LEU A 75 0.08 11.60 1.69
N PHE A 76 -0.08 10.71 2.66
CA PHE A 76 -1.13 10.82 3.65
C PHE A 76 -0.60 10.64 5.07
N TRP A 77 -1.05 11.51 5.97
CA TRP A 77 -0.87 11.35 7.40
C TRP A 77 -2.09 11.90 8.14
N TRP A 78 -2.90 11.01 8.72
CA TRP A 78 -4.21 11.38 9.29
C TRP A 78 -4.18 12.58 10.24
N ASP A 79 -3.19 12.64 11.14
CA ASP A 79 -3.09 13.69 12.16
C ASP A 79 -2.34 14.96 11.68
N GLY A 80 -2.04 15.06 10.39
CA GLY A 80 -1.31 16.18 9.80
C GLY A 80 0.21 16.02 9.90
N PHE A 81 0.94 16.53 8.90
CA PHE A 81 2.40 16.34 8.81
C PHE A 81 3.19 17.12 9.87
N ASP A 82 2.63 18.19 10.44
CA ASP A 82 3.25 18.91 11.57
C ASP A 82 3.37 18.04 12.82
N SER A 83 2.39 17.17 13.05
CA SER A 83 2.37 16.23 14.18
C SER A 83 3.05 14.88 13.85
N ALA A 84 3.45 14.66 12.59
CA ALA A 84 4.05 13.42 12.17
C ALA A 84 5.41 13.19 12.86
N PRO A 85 5.83 11.92 13.08
CA PRO A 85 7.16 11.61 13.57
C PRO A 85 8.24 12.24 12.70
N GLU A 86 9.34 12.70 13.29
CA GLU A 86 10.43 13.36 12.57
C GLU A 86 10.99 12.53 11.40
N ILE A 87 11.01 11.19 11.54
CA ILE A 87 11.42 10.31 10.44
C ILE A 87 10.48 10.42 9.22
N VAL A 88 9.17 10.56 9.45
CA VAL A 88 8.15 10.74 8.40
C VAL A 88 8.34 12.09 7.72
N LYS A 89 8.60 13.16 8.49
CA LYS A 89 8.90 14.48 7.93
C LYS A 89 10.14 14.47 7.04
N LEU A 90 11.19 13.74 7.42
CA LEU A 90 12.39 13.58 6.60
C LEU A 90 12.12 12.77 5.31
N CYS A 91 11.28 11.74 5.36
CA CYS A 91 10.80 11.05 4.15
C CYS A 91 10.07 12.01 3.20
N VAL A 92 9.14 12.83 3.71
CA VAL A 92 8.43 13.83 2.90
C VAL A 92 9.39 14.85 2.28
N LYS A 93 10.36 15.36 3.05
CA LYS A 93 11.41 16.24 2.52
C LYS A 93 12.19 15.57 1.38
N SER A 94 12.48 14.28 1.50
CA SER A 94 13.16 13.53 0.43
C SER A 94 12.33 13.45 -0.85
N VAL A 95 11.00 13.31 -0.73
CA VAL A 95 10.09 13.34 -1.89
C VAL A 95 10.08 14.72 -2.53
N ILE A 96 9.87 15.78 -1.75
CA ILE A 96 9.87 17.18 -2.25
C ILE A 96 11.18 17.52 -2.96
N LYS A 97 12.32 17.10 -2.39
CA LYS A 97 13.65 17.34 -2.98
C LYS A 97 13.83 16.64 -4.34
N ASN A 98 13.35 15.42 -4.51
CA ASN A 98 13.62 14.60 -5.69
C ASN A 98 12.60 14.80 -6.84
N TYR A 99 11.43 15.35 -6.54
CA TYR A 99 10.34 15.53 -7.50
C TYR A 99 9.81 16.98 -7.54
N PRO A 100 10.66 17.99 -7.79
CA PRO A 100 10.22 19.40 -7.86
C PRO A 100 9.28 19.68 -9.05
N ASP A 101 9.24 18.78 -10.05
CA ASP A 101 8.37 18.83 -11.22
C ASP A 101 7.04 18.08 -11.04
N TYR A 102 6.78 17.50 -9.86
CA TYR A 102 5.52 16.85 -9.54
C TYR A 102 4.67 17.74 -8.63
N ASN A 103 3.36 17.64 -8.79
CA ASN A 103 2.40 18.20 -7.84
C ASN A 103 2.34 17.29 -6.61
N ILE A 104 2.85 17.77 -5.47
CA ILE A 104 2.90 16.99 -4.22
C ILE A 104 1.73 17.40 -3.33
N ILE A 105 0.83 16.46 -3.07
CA ILE A 105 -0.36 16.66 -2.25
C ILE A 105 -0.17 15.93 -0.93
N LEU A 106 -0.08 16.72 0.15
CA LEU A 106 -0.01 16.23 1.52
C LEU A 106 -1.43 16.20 2.10
N LEU A 107 -1.99 14.99 2.22
CA LEU A 107 -3.33 14.78 2.72
C LEU A 107 -3.34 14.49 4.23
N ASP A 108 -4.30 15.07 4.91
CA ASP A 108 -4.66 14.76 6.29
C ASP A 108 -6.17 14.88 6.50
N LYS A 109 -6.65 14.68 7.72
CA LYS A 109 -8.09 14.72 8.02
C LYS A 109 -8.76 16.08 7.74
N THR A 110 -8.00 17.17 7.62
CA THR A 110 -8.52 18.53 7.48
C THR A 110 -8.80 18.91 6.01
N ASN A 111 -7.98 18.43 5.07
CA ASN A 111 -8.12 18.70 3.64
C ASN A 111 -8.68 17.52 2.82
N LEU A 112 -8.82 16.33 3.41
CA LEU A 112 -9.31 15.14 2.72
C LEU A 112 -10.65 15.32 2.00
N LYS A 113 -11.55 16.16 2.54
CA LYS A 113 -12.87 16.47 1.95
C LYS A 113 -12.81 17.12 0.56
N GLU A 114 -11.67 17.70 0.19
CA GLU A 114 -11.44 18.26 -1.15
C GLU A 114 -11.23 17.16 -2.21
N TYR A 115 -10.86 15.96 -1.75
CA TYR A 115 -10.49 14.83 -2.62
C TYR A 115 -11.42 13.64 -2.49
N LEU A 116 -12.17 13.53 -1.39
CA LEU A 116 -13.09 12.43 -1.12
C LEU A 116 -14.43 12.98 -0.65
N PRO A 117 -15.55 12.66 -1.32
CA PRO A 117 -16.88 13.08 -0.90
C PRO A 117 -17.18 12.66 0.54
N GLU A 118 -17.80 13.56 1.30
CA GLU A 118 -18.16 13.28 2.70
C GLU A 118 -19.17 12.12 2.81
N ASP A 119 -20.01 11.90 1.80
CA ASP A 119 -20.99 10.82 1.75
C ASP A 119 -20.43 9.49 1.20
N ASP A 120 -19.13 9.41 0.90
CA ASP A 120 -18.48 8.16 0.47
C ASP A 120 -18.70 7.06 1.51
N ILE A 121 -19.18 5.90 1.06
CA ILE A 121 -19.62 4.82 1.95
C ILE A 121 -18.48 4.25 2.81
N VAL A 122 -17.26 4.21 2.30
CA VAL A 122 -16.11 3.65 3.01
C VAL A 122 -15.54 4.69 3.97
N PHE A 123 -15.52 5.96 3.58
CA PHE A 123 -15.22 7.04 4.49
C PHE A 123 -16.20 7.10 5.67
N GLN A 124 -17.50 7.01 5.37
CA GLN A 124 -18.55 6.92 6.39
C GLN A 124 -18.41 5.67 7.26
N ALA A 125 -17.97 4.53 6.71
CA ALA A 125 -17.65 3.36 7.51
C ALA A 125 -16.50 3.63 8.49
N TYR A 126 -15.46 4.35 8.06
CA TYR A 126 -14.35 4.74 8.93
C TYR A 126 -14.78 5.70 10.05
N ILE A 127 -15.49 6.79 9.70
CA ILE A 127 -15.99 7.77 10.68
C ILE A 127 -16.92 7.13 11.72
N LYS A 128 -17.71 6.13 11.32
CA LYS A 128 -18.62 5.38 12.21
C LYS A 128 -17.93 4.24 12.99
N GLY A 129 -16.61 4.10 12.90
CA GLY A 129 -15.85 3.06 13.60
C GLY A 129 -16.08 1.63 13.07
N LYS A 130 -16.61 1.50 11.85
CA LYS A 130 -16.86 0.21 11.17
C LYS A 130 -15.63 -0.31 10.42
N THR A 131 -14.58 0.50 10.31
CA THR A 131 -13.29 0.05 9.79
C THR A 131 -12.14 0.73 10.52
N ILE A 132 -10.93 0.26 10.28
CA ILE A 132 -9.70 0.80 10.85
C ILE A 132 -9.01 1.72 9.84
N ILE A 133 -8.16 2.63 10.33
CA ILE A 133 -7.47 3.60 9.47
C ILE A 133 -6.67 2.91 8.36
N GLN A 134 -6.09 1.74 8.61
CA GLN A 134 -5.32 0.98 7.61
C GLN A 134 -6.18 0.61 6.40
N ASN A 135 -7.30 -0.09 6.62
CA ASN A 135 -8.23 -0.45 5.55
C ASN A 135 -8.87 0.78 4.88
N PHE A 136 -9.11 1.86 5.63
CA PHE A 136 -9.58 3.11 5.04
C PHE A 136 -8.51 3.72 4.10
N THR A 137 -7.25 3.76 4.50
CA THR A 137 -6.17 4.27 3.65
C THR A 137 -5.88 3.38 2.45
N ASP A 138 -6.15 2.07 2.58
CA ASP A 138 -6.12 1.12 1.47
C ASP A 138 -7.19 1.46 0.43
N TYR A 139 -8.39 1.83 0.86
CA TYR A 139 -9.41 2.34 -0.05
C TYR A 139 -9.00 3.70 -0.65
N LEU A 140 -8.58 4.64 0.20
CA LEU A 140 -8.27 6.01 -0.19
C LEU A 140 -7.20 6.08 -1.29
N ARG A 141 -6.14 5.26 -1.23
CA ARG A 141 -5.08 5.28 -2.25
C ARG A 141 -5.61 4.94 -3.64
N PHE A 142 -6.45 3.90 -3.75
CA PHE A 142 -7.08 3.53 -5.01
C PHE A 142 -8.13 4.54 -5.44
N TYR A 143 -8.81 5.20 -4.49
CA TYR A 143 -9.79 6.24 -4.80
C TYR A 143 -9.11 7.44 -5.46
N LEU A 144 -8.01 7.91 -4.87
CA LEU A 144 -7.24 9.04 -5.39
C LEU A 144 -6.66 8.73 -6.78
N MET A 145 -6.03 7.57 -6.94
CA MET A 145 -5.48 7.14 -8.22
C MET A 145 -6.57 6.97 -9.29
N TYR A 146 -7.72 6.40 -8.96
CA TYR A 146 -8.83 6.28 -9.91
C TYR A 146 -9.37 7.66 -10.34
N SER A 147 -9.56 8.57 -9.39
CA SER A 147 -10.25 9.85 -9.60
C SER A 147 -9.35 10.92 -10.23
N TYR A 148 -8.06 10.87 -9.92
CA TYR A 148 -7.09 11.91 -10.31
C TYR A 148 -5.91 11.38 -11.12
N GLY A 149 -5.65 10.07 -11.11
CA GLY A 149 -4.40 9.49 -11.62
C GLY A 149 -3.21 9.79 -10.70
N GLY A 150 -2.01 9.45 -11.16
CA GLY A 150 -0.77 9.70 -10.45
C GLY A 150 -0.41 8.61 -9.47
N TYR A 151 0.24 8.97 -8.37
CA TYR A 151 0.95 8.03 -7.52
C TYR A 151 0.53 8.17 -6.06
N TRP A 152 0.34 7.04 -5.40
CA TRP A 152 0.36 6.95 -3.95
C TRP A 152 1.76 6.58 -3.48
N ILE A 153 2.30 7.39 -2.56
CA ILE A 153 3.56 7.11 -1.89
C ILE A 153 3.32 7.14 -0.38
N ASP A 154 3.63 6.04 0.29
CA ASP A 154 3.60 6.04 1.76
C ASP A 154 4.54 7.12 2.32
N SER A 155 4.05 7.88 3.30
CA SER A 155 4.78 8.96 3.98
C SER A 155 6.08 8.55 4.69
N THR A 156 6.37 7.25 4.71
CA THR A 156 7.60 6.67 5.27
C THR A 156 8.59 6.20 4.20
N LEU A 157 8.32 6.46 2.91
CA LEU A 157 9.21 6.08 1.83
C LEU A 157 10.27 7.18 1.62
N PHE A 158 11.55 6.81 1.73
CA PHE A 158 12.69 7.72 1.62
C PHE A 158 13.37 7.57 0.25
N PHE A 159 13.61 8.69 -0.43
CA PHE A 159 14.32 8.74 -1.72
C PHE A 159 15.69 9.40 -1.55
N LEU A 160 16.77 8.62 -1.66
CA LEU A 160 18.12 9.18 -1.70
C LEU A 160 18.38 9.91 -3.04
N LYS A 161 17.88 9.33 -4.14
CA LYS A 161 17.88 9.86 -5.49
C LYS A 161 16.50 9.69 -6.14
N ARG A 162 16.30 10.39 -7.25
CA ARG A 162 15.08 10.31 -8.07
C ARG A 162 14.92 8.90 -8.64
N PHE A 163 13.76 8.30 -8.39
CA PHE A 163 13.36 7.03 -8.99
C PHE A 163 12.48 7.32 -10.22
N PRO A 164 12.56 6.52 -11.30
CA PRO A 164 11.79 6.78 -12.52
C PRO A 164 10.31 6.39 -12.35
N LEU A 165 9.52 7.23 -11.68
CA LEU A 165 8.11 6.95 -11.38
C LEU A 165 7.27 6.69 -12.64
N ASP A 166 7.50 7.44 -13.71
CA ASP A 166 6.74 7.30 -14.97
C ASP A 166 6.96 5.94 -15.64
N GLU A 167 8.14 5.33 -15.46
CA GLU A 167 8.40 3.96 -15.92
C GLU A 167 7.65 2.90 -15.11
N VAL A 168 7.19 3.21 -13.90
CA VAL A 168 6.45 2.25 -13.06
C VAL A 168 5.09 1.94 -13.68
N ILE A 169 4.43 2.95 -14.24
CA ILE A 169 3.17 2.76 -14.95
C ILE A 169 3.45 2.36 -16.41
N GLY A 170 4.43 3.01 -17.07
CA GLY A 170 4.86 2.66 -18.43
C GLY A 170 3.69 2.61 -19.41
N ASP A 171 3.60 1.50 -20.15
CA ASP A 171 2.56 1.24 -21.16
C ASP A 171 1.26 0.64 -20.59
N GLU A 172 1.21 0.32 -19.30
CA GLU A 172 0.02 -0.21 -18.61
C GLU A 172 -0.76 0.92 -17.91
N ASP A 173 -1.92 0.67 -17.29
CA ASP A 173 -2.63 1.72 -16.55
C ASP A 173 -2.32 1.72 -15.05
N PHE A 174 -1.59 0.72 -14.58
CA PHE A 174 -1.29 0.52 -13.16
C PHE A 174 0.10 -0.07 -12.97
N GLY A 175 0.77 0.36 -11.91
CA GLY A 175 2.11 -0.11 -11.56
C GLY A 175 2.39 -0.06 -10.07
N SER A 176 3.40 -0.82 -9.66
CA SER A 176 4.00 -0.78 -8.32
C SER A 176 5.52 -1.04 -8.44
N ILE A 177 6.25 -0.98 -7.33
CA ILE A 177 7.69 -1.25 -7.31
C ILE A 177 7.91 -2.72 -6.94
N GLY A 178 8.11 -3.56 -7.97
CA GLY A 178 8.66 -4.90 -7.77
C GLY A 178 10.15 -4.84 -7.48
N PHE A 179 10.65 -5.62 -6.52
CA PHE A 179 12.09 -5.65 -6.22
C PHE A 179 12.60 -7.06 -5.90
N SER A 180 13.90 -7.29 -6.07
CA SER A 180 14.51 -8.64 -6.06
C SER A 180 14.29 -9.45 -4.77
N THR A 181 14.10 -8.77 -3.65
CA THR A 181 13.85 -9.40 -2.33
C THR A 181 12.37 -9.43 -1.95
N LEU A 182 11.49 -8.87 -2.78
CA LEU A 182 10.05 -8.84 -2.53
C LEU A 182 9.49 -10.25 -2.41
N SER A 183 9.97 -11.14 -3.28
CA SER A 183 9.61 -12.55 -3.25
C SER A 183 9.86 -13.20 -1.90
N ARG A 184 10.82 -12.73 -1.09
CA ARG A 184 11.11 -13.28 0.25
C ARG A 184 10.13 -12.80 1.33
N CYS A 185 9.37 -11.74 1.06
CA CYS A 185 8.59 -11.02 2.05
C CYS A 185 7.10 -11.07 1.79
N PHE A 186 6.65 -11.27 0.55
CA PHE A 186 5.24 -11.27 0.19
C PHE A 186 4.89 -12.54 -0.59
N TYR A 187 4.31 -13.49 0.13
CA TYR A 187 3.81 -14.75 -0.44
C TYR A 187 2.33 -14.90 -0.20
N VAL A 188 1.65 -15.41 -1.22
CA VAL A 188 0.25 -15.74 -1.13
C VAL A 188 0.07 -17.09 -1.83
N ASP A 189 -0.30 -18.11 -1.05
CA ASP A 189 -0.41 -19.51 -1.53
C ASP A 189 0.85 -20.04 -2.25
N GLY A 190 2.03 -19.69 -1.73
CA GLY A 190 3.32 -20.10 -2.30
C GLY A 190 3.76 -19.30 -3.54
N ILE A 191 2.94 -18.37 -4.03
CA ILE A 191 3.26 -17.48 -5.15
C ILE A 191 3.82 -16.17 -4.59
N ALA A 192 4.98 -15.75 -5.08
CA ALA A 192 5.56 -14.46 -4.77
C ALA A 192 4.81 -13.35 -5.53
N THR A 193 4.40 -12.30 -4.82
CA THR A 193 3.81 -11.11 -5.47
C THR A 193 4.90 -10.30 -6.18
N LYS A 194 4.48 -9.48 -7.15
CA LYS A 194 5.37 -8.55 -7.89
C LYS A 194 5.22 -7.08 -7.47
N TRP A 195 4.32 -6.79 -6.54
CA TRP A 195 4.03 -5.43 -6.05
C TRP A 195 4.34 -5.28 -4.56
N CYS A 196 4.58 -4.04 -4.13
CA CYS A 196 4.59 -3.67 -2.73
C CYS A 196 3.32 -2.89 -2.36
N ASP A 197 2.98 -2.87 -1.08
CA ASP A 197 1.77 -2.24 -0.51
C ASP A 197 1.95 -0.74 -0.22
N PHE A 198 3.20 -0.26 -0.21
CA PHE A 198 3.57 1.11 0.16
C PHE A 198 3.80 2.05 -1.03
N PHE A 199 3.61 1.58 -2.27
CA PHE A 199 3.73 2.38 -3.49
C PHE A 199 2.82 1.85 -4.59
N TYR A 200 2.05 2.75 -5.21
CA TYR A 200 1.29 2.46 -6.42
C TYR A 200 1.27 3.68 -7.36
N GLY A 201 1.20 3.43 -8.65
CA GLY A 201 0.90 4.44 -9.67
C GLY A 201 -0.22 3.98 -10.57
N ALA A 202 -1.09 4.89 -10.99
CA ALA A 202 -2.11 4.58 -11.98
C ALA A 202 -2.45 5.76 -12.89
N ARG A 203 -2.88 5.47 -14.11
CA ARG A 203 -3.61 6.41 -14.94
C ARG A 203 -4.98 6.67 -14.32
N LYS A 204 -5.50 7.88 -14.53
CA LYS A 204 -6.87 8.20 -14.14
C LYS A 204 -7.81 7.19 -14.82
N HIS A 205 -8.83 6.75 -14.08
CA HIS A 205 -9.78 5.72 -14.51
C HIS A 205 -9.21 4.32 -14.79
N ALA A 206 -8.00 3.98 -14.32
CA ALA A 206 -7.44 2.63 -14.46
C ALA A 206 -8.45 1.54 -14.01
N PRO A 207 -8.73 0.52 -14.85
CA PRO A 207 -9.73 -0.51 -14.55
C PRO A 207 -9.50 -1.25 -13.23
N ILE A 208 -8.26 -1.62 -12.92
CA ILE A 208 -7.93 -2.28 -11.66
C ILE A 208 -8.29 -1.41 -10.44
N CYS A 209 -8.10 -0.09 -10.52
CA CYS A 209 -8.50 0.81 -9.44
C CYS A 209 -10.01 0.84 -9.29
N LYS A 210 -10.77 0.88 -10.40
CA LYS A 210 -12.23 0.83 -10.34
C LYS A 210 -12.74 -0.48 -9.72
N ALA A 211 -12.18 -1.60 -10.14
CA ALA A 211 -12.49 -2.91 -9.59
C ALA A 211 -12.24 -2.95 -8.07
N PHE A 212 -11.10 -2.41 -7.62
CA PHE A 212 -10.75 -2.34 -6.20
C PHE A 212 -11.76 -1.53 -5.38
N LEU A 213 -12.15 -0.36 -5.89
CA LEU A 213 -13.16 0.47 -5.25
C LEU A 213 -14.51 -0.24 -5.17
N GLU A 214 -14.93 -0.92 -6.23
CA GLU A 214 -16.18 -1.70 -6.27
C GLU A 214 -16.18 -2.82 -5.21
N CYS A 215 -15.04 -3.47 -4.96
CA CYS A 215 -14.87 -4.46 -3.90
C CYS A 215 -15.15 -3.85 -2.52
N PHE A 216 -14.48 -2.74 -2.18
CA PHE A 216 -14.65 -2.08 -0.88
C PHE A 216 -16.07 -1.53 -0.70
N GLN A 217 -16.62 -0.85 -1.70
CA GLN A 217 -17.96 -0.27 -1.67
C GLN A 217 -19.04 -1.36 -1.50
N ARG A 218 -18.95 -2.47 -2.24
CA ARG A 218 -19.87 -3.61 -2.10
C ARG A 218 -19.74 -4.28 -0.73
N TYR A 219 -18.53 -4.34 -0.17
CA TYR A 219 -18.32 -4.92 1.14
C TYR A 219 -18.95 -4.05 2.24
N TYR A 220 -18.62 -2.76 2.30
CA TYR A 220 -19.11 -1.86 3.34
C TYR A 220 -20.58 -1.44 3.18
N SER A 221 -21.23 -1.72 2.05
CA SER A 221 -22.70 -1.62 1.93
C SER A 221 -23.44 -2.72 2.69
N LYS A 222 -22.75 -3.82 3.05
CA LYS A 222 -23.34 -5.00 3.68
C LYS A 222 -22.77 -5.32 5.07
N TYR A 223 -21.49 -5.01 5.30
CA TYR A 223 -20.76 -5.36 6.50
C TYR A 223 -20.25 -4.11 7.24
N ASP A 224 -20.27 -4.17 8.57
CA ASP A 224 -19.95 -3.04 9.46
C ASP A 224 -18.62 -3.26 10.22
N PHE A 225 -17.77 -4.14 9.69
CA PHE A 225 -16.43 -4.46 10.21
C PHE A 225 -15.63 -5.09 9.06
N PRO A 226 -14.29 -4.96 9.01
CA PRO A 226 -13.49 -5.57 7.95
C PRO A 226 -13.43 -7.11 8.11
N PHE A 227 -13.36 -7.84 6.99
CA PHE A 227 -13.23 -9.29 7.05
C PHE A 227 -11.79 -9.73 7.39
N ASP A 228 -10.81 -8.87 7.13
CA ASP A 228 -9.41 -9.11 7.47
C ASP A 228 -8.65 -7.80 7.72
N TYR A 229 -7.44 -7.89 8.28
CA TYR A 229 -6.52 -6.76 8.37
C TYR A 229 -5.83 -6.47 7.02
N PHE A 230 -5.58 -7.49 6.20
CA PHE A 230 -4.91 -7.40 4.90
C PHE A 230 -5.91 -7.47 3.74
N MET A 231 -7.02 -6.71 3.84
CA MET A 231 -8.08 -6.76 2.83
C MET A 231 -7.56 -6.41 1.44
N MET A 232 -6.70 -5.39 1.33
CA MET A 232 -6.09 -4.99 0.07
C MET A 232 -5.31 -6.14 -0.56
N ASP A 233 -4.39 -6.76 0.18
CA ASP A 233 -3.55 -7.85 -0.35
C ASP A 233 -4.39 -9.04 -0.80
N CYS A 234 -5.42 -9.39 -0.03
CA CYS A 234 -6.36 -10.44 -0.40
C CYS A 234 -7.09 -10.12 -1.71
N ILE A 235 -7.55 -8.88 -1.90
CA ILE A 235 -8.24 -8.43 -3.12
C ILE A 235 -7.28 -8.41 -4.32
N LEU A 236 -6.09 -7.85 -4.17
CA LEU A 236 -5.09 -7.81 -5.24
C LEU A 236 -4.64 -9.21 -5.66
N PHE A 237 -4.57 -10.17 -4.72
CA PHE A 237 -4.32 -11.56 -5.09
C PHE A 237 -5.46 -12.17 -5.93
N VAL A 238 -6.72 -11.89 -5.57
CA VAL A 238 -7.87 -12.31 -6.40
C VAL A 238 -7.79 -11.68 -7.79
N PHE A 239 -7.37 -10.42 -7.89
CA PHE A 239 -7.18 -9.73 -9.17
C PHE A 239 -6.08 -10.35 -10.02
N MET A 240 -4.95 -10.71 -9.41
CA MET A 240 -3.88 -11.46 -10.07
C MET A 240 -4.38 -12.82 -10.55
N LYS A 241 -5.05 -13.60 -9.69
CA LYS A 241 -5.59 -14.93 -10.01
C LYS A 241 -6.56 -14.92 -11.20
N TYR A 242 -7.34 -13.84 -11.36
CA TYR A 242 -8.35 -13.72 -12.41
C TYR A 242 -7.94 -12.78 -13.55
N PHE A 243 -6.67 -12.38 -13.60
CA PHE A 243 -6.08 -11.57 -14.67
C PHE A 243 -6.82 -10.25 -14.92
N VAL A 244 -7.21 -9.54 -13.85
CA VAL A 244 -7.81 -8.20 -13.98
C VAL A 244 -6.92 -7.31 -14.84
N GLU A 245 -7.55 -6.59 -15.77
CA GLU A 245 -6.90 -5.69 -16.72
C GLU A 245 -5.79 -6.39 -17.53
N ASN A 246 -6.14 -7.55 -18.11
CA ASN A 246 -5.23 -8.39 -18.89
C ASN A 246 -3.96 -8.79 -18.11
N GLY A 247 -4.12 -9.06 -16.81
CA GLY A 247 -3.02 -9.44 -15.91
C GLY A 247 -2.05 -8.31 -15.59
N VAL A 248 -2.54 -7.07 -15.39
CA VAL A 248 -1.68 -5.91 -15.12
C VAL A 248 -0.71 -6.11 -13.95
N LEU A 249 -1.14 -6.81 -12.90
CA LEU A 249 -0.29 -7.13 -11.74
C LEU A 249 0.89 -8.05 -12.10
N ASP A 250 0.72 -8.95 -13.08
CA ASP A 250 1.77 -9.86 -13.55
C ASP A 250 2.83 -9.12 -14.39
N LYS A 251 2.47 -7.97 -14.96
CA LYS A 251 3.33 -7.14 -15.81
C LYS A 251 4.18 -6.14 -15.02
N ILE A 252 3.98 -6.04 -13.70
CA ILE A 252 4.75 -5.13 -12.85
C ILE A 252 6.25 -5.46 -12.96
N LYS A 253 7.03 -4.45 -13.33
CA LYS A 253 8.49 -4.53 -13.50
C LYS A 253 9.17 -4.84 -12.17
N THR A 254 10.14 -5.73 -12.21
CA THR A 254 11.05 -5.98 -11.07
C THR A 254 12.34 -5.21 -11.26
N TYR A 255 12.67 -4.37 -10.29
CA TYR A 255 13.89 -3.57 -10.24
C TYR A 255 14.97 -4.28 -9.39
N PRO A 256 16.26 -4.07 -9.71
CA PRO A 256 17.35 -4.57 -8.87
C PRO A 256 17.33 -3.91 -7.48
N GLY A 257 17.86 -4.62 -6.49
CA GLY A 257 17.96 -4.12 -5.11
C GLY A 257 16.74 -4.42 -4.24
N SER A 258 16.60 -3.68 -3.14
CA SER A 258 15.55 -3.88 -2.13
C SER A 258 15.02 -2.56 -1.58
N ALA A 259 13.71 -2.36 -1.64
CA ALA A 259 13.06 -1.18 -1.05
C ALA A 259 12.90 -1.28 0.48
N ILE A 260 13.34 -2.40 1.08
CA ILE A 260 13.21 -2.68 2.52
C ILE A 260 14.56 -2.98 3.17
N TYR A 261 15.66 -2.63 2.50
CA TYR A 261 17.02 -2.85 3.00
C TYR A 261 17.24 -2.17 4.36
N VAL A 262 16.81 -0.91 4.48
CA VAL A 262 16.89 -0.14 5.73
C VAL A 262 15.80 -0.58 6.72
N PHE A 263 14.65 -1.05 6.24
CA PHE A 263 13.54 -1.50 7.08
C PHE A 263 13.89 -2.73 7.94
N GLN A 264 14.62 -3.70 7.39
CA GLN A 264 14.90 -5.00 8.02
C GLN A 264 15.95 -4.94 9.15
N GLY A 265 16.23 -3.76 9.72
CA GLY A 265 17.13 -3.58 10.88
C GLY A 265 18.62 -3.67 10.56
N VAL A 266 19.01 -4.47 9.55
CA VAL A 266 20.40 -4.59 9.07
C VAL A 266 20.89 -3.24 8.54
N GLY A 267 20.11 -2.58 7.67
CA GLY A 267 20.49 -1.30 7.08
C GLY A 267 20.49 -0.12 8.06
N ILE A 268 19.77 -0.18 9.18
CA ILE A 268 19.70 0.94 10.15
C ILE A 268 21.07 1.27 10.75
N ASN A 269 21.79 0.23 11.17
CA ASN A 269 23.08 0.37 11.86
C ASN A 269 24.28 -0.07 10.98
N ALA A 270 24.05 -0.34 9.71
CA ALA A 270 25.09 -0.71 8.78
C ALA A 270 26.17 0.37 8.69
N GLU A 271 27.44 -0.04 8.53
CA GLU A 271 28.50 0.87 8.09
C GLU A 271 28.13 1.48 6.74
N VAL A 272 28.59 2.70 6.53
CA VAL A 272 28.48 3.37 5.24
C VAL A 272 29.55 2.81 4.30
N ASP A 273 29.12 2.26 3.16
CA ASP A 273 29.99 1.90 2.05
C ASP A 273 29.28 2.14 0.72
N GLU A 274 30.06 2.23 -0.36
CA GLU A 274 29.59 2.58 -1.70
C GLU A 274 28.49 1.66 -2.21
N ARG A 275 28.57 0.35 -1.94
CA ARG A 275 27.56 -0.61 -2.39
C ARG A 275 26.22 -0.35 -1.71
N LYS A 276 26.22 -0.10 -0.39
CA LYS A 276 24.98 0.18 0.35
C LYS A 276 24.36 1.52 -0.03
N ILE A 277 25.19 2.52 -0.33
CA ILE A 277 24.73 3.80 -0.87
C ILE A 277 24.06 3.56 -2.21
N TYR A 278 24.72 2.85 -3.13
CA TYR A 278 24.19 2.55 -4.46
C TYR A 278 22.84 1.82 -4.39
N GLU A 279 22.67 0.84 -3.51
CA GLU A 279 21.38 0.17 -3.25
C GLU A 279 20.26 1.16 -2.87
N CYS A 280 20.60 2.20 -2.09
CA CYS A 280 19.64 3.25 -1.70
C CYS A 280 19.44 4.33 -2.78
N GLU A 281 20.40 4.50 -3.71
CA GLU A 281 20.28 5.42 -4.84
C GLU A 281 19.35 4.86 -5.93
N ILE A 282 19.43 3.56 -6.22
CA ILE A 282 18.61 2.93 -7.26
C ILE A 282 17.20 2.58 -6.79
N MET A 283 16.94 2.56 -5.48
CA MET A 283 15.69 2.09 -4.90
C MET A 283 15.27 2.91 -3.68
N PRO A 284 14.03 3.43 -3.63
CA PRO A 284 13.52 4.09 -2.44
C PRO A 284 13.46 3.13 -1.24
N GLN A 285 13.72 3.65 -0.05
CA GLN A 285 13.79 2.85 1.18
C GLN A 285 12.57 3.10 2.06
N LYS A 286 11.78 2.05 2.31
CA LYS A 286 10.71 2.06 3.30
C LYS A 286 11.32 2.13 4.69
N LEU A 287 10.94 3.12 5.48
CA LEU A 287 11.38 3.28 6.86
C LEU A 287 10.24 2.94 7.85
N ASP A 288 10.59 2.58 9.08
CA ASP A 288 9.60 2.45 10.16
C ASP A 288 9.35 3.82 10.81
N ARG A 289 8.10 4.25 10.82
CA ARG A 289 7.64 5.47 11.53
C ARG A 289 8.02 5.51 13.02
N LYS A 290 8.33 4.36 13.63
CA LYS A 290 8.74 4.23 15.04
C LYS A 290 10.22 4.51 15.29
N ILE A 291 11.03 4.69 14.24
CA ILE A 291 12.43 5.08 14.38
C ILE A 291 12.51 6.40 15.16
N LYS A 292 13.22 6.38 16.29
CA LYS A 292 13.51 7.56 17.08
C LYS A 292 14.84 8.14 16.63
N LEU A 293 14.85 9.39 16.16
CA LEU A 293 16.08 10.04 15.68
C LEU A 293 17.19 10.08 16.74
N SER A 294 16.84 10.23 18.01
CA SER A 294 17.78 10.17 19.14
C SER A 294 18.49 8.82 19.31
N LYS A 295 17.99 7.75 18.68
CA LYS A 295 18.59 6.41 18.70
C LYS A 295 19.35 6.07 17.42
N VAL A 296 19.35 6.97 16.42
CA VAL A 296 20.08 6.76 15.18
C VAL A 296 21.58 6.98 15.46
N LYS A 297 22.39 5.95 15.18
CA LYS A 297 23.84 6.01 15.43
C LYS A 297 24.53 6.90 14.40
N LYS A 298 25.27 7.90 14.88
CA LYS A 298 26.03 8.82 14.02
C LYS A 298 27.02 8.05 13.14
N GLY A 299 27.13 8.45 11.87
CA GLY A 299 28.05 7.85 10.90
C GLY A 299 27.63 6.48 10.37
N ARG A 300 26.43 5.99 10.71
CA ARG A 300 25.83 4.78 10.10
C ARG A 300 24.97 5.14 8.90
N LEU A 301 24.64 4.13 8.09
CA LEU A 301 23.89 4.31 6.85
C LEU A 301 22.62 5.14 7.03
N LEU A 302 21.77 4.86 8.03
CA LEU A 302 20.57 5.67 8.22
C LEU A 302 20.89 7.14 8.59
N ASP A 303 21.92 7.41 9.39
CA ASP A 303 22.33 8.79 9.68
C ASP A 303 22.83 9.51 8.41
N TYR A 304 23.60 8.80 7.58
CA TYR A 304 24.05 9.29 6.29
C TYR A 304 22.88 9.62 5.36
N LEU A 305 21.91 8.70 5.20
CA LEU A 305 20.74 8.92 4.35
C LEU A 305 19.96 10.15 4.82
N LEU A 306 19.66 10.24 6.12
CA LEU A 306 18.87 11.33 6.68
C LEU A 306 19.59 12.68 6.60
N SER A 307 20.92 12.72 6.67
CA SER A 307 21.68 13.98 6.55
C SER A 307 21.54 14.65 5.18
N THR A 308 21.17 13.90 4.14
CA THR A 308 20.98 14.44 2.78
C THR A 308 19.75 15.34 2.63
N VAL A 309 18.84 15.35 3.62
CA VAL A 309 17.58 16.11 3.61
C VAL A 309 17.33 16.89 4.92
N ARG A 310 18.33 16.91 5.82
CA ARG A 310 18.28 17.72 7.04
C ARG A 310 18.50 19.19 6.71
#